data_AF-K9TRB9-F1
#
_entry.id   AF-K9TRB9-F1
#
_cell.length_a   1.000
_cell.length_b   1.000
_cell.length_c   1.000
_cell.angle_alpha   90.00
_cell.angle_beta   90.00
_cell.angle_gamma   90.00
#
_symmetry.space_group_name_H-M   'P 1'
#
loop_
_entity.id
_entity.type
_entity.pdbx_description
1 polymer ?
#
loop_
_entity_poly.entity_id
_entity_poly.type
_entity_poly.pdbx_seq_one_letter_code
_entity_poly.pdbx_strand_id
1 'polypeptide(L)'
;MTITLQKKPAVNSPVECPQELRNAWARVFAHAWSQEDREFLRRLNKDPRQTIEQIASGESSDSEQLCQACQTILEYVNDPNSEEGFLALPPLPEHLQRGNLSEEQLYTYANQDGLYGVLRVC
;
A
#
# COMPACT_ATOMS: atom_id res chain seq x y z
N MET A 1 2.13 32.58 44.82
CA MET A 1 2.13 32.92 43.37
C MET A 1 2.48 31.65 42.62
N THR A 2 1.49 31.00 42.03
CA THR A 2 1.65 29.66 41.42
C THR A 2 1.88 29.85 39.92
N ILE A 3 3.05 29.45 39.42
CA ILE A 3 3.39 29.54 38.00
C ILE A 3 2.79 28.33 37.29
N THR A 4 1.76 28.56 36.48
CA THR A 4 1.21 27.56 35.57
C THR A 4 2.13 27.44 34.35
N LEU A 5 2.95 26.38 34.32
CA LEU A 5 3.66 25.96 33.11
C LEU A 5 2.63 25.44 32.09
N GLN A 6 2.27 26.27 31.12
CA GLN A 6 1.57 25.79 29.93
C GLN A 6 2.52 24.90 29.13
N LYS A 7 2.30 23.59 29.23
CA LYS A 7 2.87 22.58 28.36
C LYS A 7 2.34 22.85 26.95
N LYS A 8 3.18 23.41 26.07
CA LYS A 8 2.91 23.45 24.62
C LYS A 8 2.49 22.05 24.17
N PRO A 9 1.38 21.86 23.44
CA PRO A 9 1.18 20.60 22.76
C PRO A 9 2.22 20.53 21.64
N ALA A 10 3.32 19.82 21.90
CA ALA A 10 4.10 19.21 20.84
C ALA A 10 3.27 18.07 20.27
N VAL A 11 2.38 18.38 19.34
CA VAL A 11 1.73 17.39 18.49
C VAL A 11 2.28 17.63 17.09
N ASN A 12 3.53 17.24 16.89
CA ASN A 12 3.90 16.65 15.61
C ASN A 12 3.21 15.29 15.61
N SER A 13 1.92 15.26 15.27
CA SER A 13 1.32 14.00 14.82
C SER A 13 2.17 13.55 13.64
N PRO A 14 2.70 12.31 13.63
CA PRO A 14 3.23 11.79 12.38
C PRO A 14 2.15 11.97 11.33
N VAL A 15 2.51 12.45 10.13
CA VAL A 15 1.60 12.44 8.99
C VAL A 15 1.20 10.96 8.80
N GLU A 16 0.06 10.59 9.37
CA GLU A 16 -0.44 9.22 9.31
C GLU A 16 -0.95 9.00 7.89
N CYS A 17 -0.36 8.02 7.21
CA CYS A 17 -0.80 7.61 5.88
C CYS A 17 -2.33 7.35 5.90
N PRO A 18 -3.12 7.96 4.99
CA PRO A 18 -4.57 7.82 4.97
C PRO A 18 -4.99 6.34 4.97
N GLN A 19 -5.97 5.98 5.80
CA GLN A 19 -6.37 4.57 5.99
C GLN A 19 -6.80 3.89 4.68
N GLU A 20 -7.41 4.64 3.78
CA GLU A 20 -7.79 4.14 2.45
C GLU A 20 -6.57 3.78 1.58
N LEU A 21 -5.52 4.60 1.59
CA LEU A 21 -4.27 4.32 0.88
C LEU A 21 -3.57 3.08 1.45
N ARG A 22 -3.62 2.91 2.78
CA ARG A 22 -3.09 1.72 3.46
C ARG A 22 -3.81 0.45 3.04
N ASN A 23 -5.14 0.50 3.04
CA ASN A 23 -5.98 -0.63 2.59
C ASN A 23 -5.74 -0.94 1.11
N ALA A 24 -5.56 0.09 0.27
CA ALA A 24 -5.28 -0.07 -1.15
C ALA A 24 -3.94 -0.78 -1.38
N TRP A 25 -2.87 -0.35 -0.71
CA TRP A 25 -1.58 -1.05 -0.79
C TRP A 25 -1.65 -2.48 -0.26
N ALA A 26 -2.34 -2.72 0.85
CA ALA A 26 -2.53 -4.07 1.36
C ALA A 26 -3.22 -5.00 0.36
N ARG A 27 -4.19 -4.49 -0.41
CA ARG A 27 -4.87 -5.24 -1.47
C ARG A 27 -3.93 -5.56 -2.63
N VAL A 28 -3.14 -4.58 -3.08
CA VAL A 28 -2.10 -4.79 -4.11
C VAL A 28 -1.07 -5.83 -3.64
N PHE A 29 -0.65 -5.78 -2.38
CA PHE A 29 0.35 -6.70 -1.84
C PHE A 29 -0.20 -8.12 -1.72
N ALA A 30 -1.45 -8.26 -1.27
CA ALA A 30 -2.13 -9.54 -1.22
C ALA A 30 -2.20 -10.20 -2.60
N HIS A 31 -2.55 -9.43 -3.63
CA HIS A 31 -2.59 -9.92 -4.99
C HIS A 31 -1.20 -10.29 -5.52
N ALA A 32 -0.17 -9.47 -5.25
CA ALA A 32 1.21 -9.74 -5.64
C ALA A 32 1.84 -10.97 -4.96
N TRP A 33 1.39 -11.30 -3.76
CA TRP A 33 1.81 -12.51 -3.05
C TRP A 33 0.96 -13.73 -3.37
N SER A 34 -0.19 -13.54 -4.01
CA SER A 34 -1.01 -14.66 -4.48
C SER A 34 -0.23 -15.49 -5.49
N GLN A 35 -0.35 -16.81 -5.39
CA GLN A 35 0.28 -17.71 -6.35
C GLN A 35 -0.47 -17.77 -7.69
N GLU A 36 -1.66 -17.14 -7.75
CA GLU A 36 -2.52 -17.14 -8.94
C GLU A 36 -2.00 -16.19 -10.03
N ASP A 37 -1.38 -15.06 -9.67
CA ASP A 37 -0.74 -14.15 -10.62
C ASP A 37 0.72 -13.83 -10.24
N ARG A 38 1.60 -14.81 -10.51
CA ARG A 38 3.05 -14.64 -10.35
C ARG A 38 3.65 -13.61 -11.30
N GLU A 39 2.98 -13.31 -12.41
CA GLU A 39 3.44 -12.32 -13.40
C GLU A 39 3.16 -10.89 -12.92
N PHE A 40 2.10 -10.67 -12.15
CA PHE A 40 1.79 -9.39 -11.52
C PHE A 40 2.94 -8.88 -10.66
N LEU A 41 3.48 -9.74 -9.78
CA LEU A 41 4.65 -9.41 -8.96
C LEU A 41 5.86 -8.95 -9.81
N ARG A 42 6.08 -9.62 -10.94
CA ARG A 42 7.19 -9.31 -11.86
C ARG A 42 6.97 -7.97 -12.56
N ARG A 43 5.74 -7.69 -13.00
CA ARG A 43 5.34 -6.40 -13.62
C ARG A 43 5.48 -5.26 -12.61
N LEU A 44 4.92 -5.44 -11.41
CA LEU A 44 4.94 -4.46 -10.32
C LEU A 44 6.38 -4.08 -9.91
N ASN A 45 7.29 -5.05 -9.82
CA ASN A 45 8.71 -4.78 -9.51
C ASN A 45 9.48 -4.10 -10.66
N LYS A 46 9.06 -4.29 -11.91
CA LYS A 46 9.72 -3.71 -13.07
C LYS A 46 9.31 -2.24 -13.26
N ASP A 47 8.01 -1.98 -13.23
CA ASP A 47 7.44 -0.64 -13.36
C ASP A 47 6.12 -0.57 -12.57
N PRO A 48 6.17 -0.15 -11.29
CA PRO A 48 4.99 -0.14 -10.43
C PRO A 48 3.96 0.89 -10.91
N ARG A 49 4.41 2.01 -11.49
CA ARG A 49 3.51 3.04 -12.04
C ARG A 49 2.72 2.48 -13.19
N GLN A 50 3.40 1.98 -14.21
CA GLN A 50 2.73 1.45 -15.40
C GLN A 50 1.80 0.28 -15.06
N THR A 51 2.23 -0.59 -14.14
CA THR A 51 1.42 -1.73 -13.71
C THR A 51 0.14 -1.28 -13.00
N ILE A 52 0.24 -0.33 -12.06
CA ILE A 52 -0.94 0.18 -11.34
C ILE A 52 -1.87 0.96 -12.29
N GLU A 53 -1.33 1.74 -13.23
CA GLU A 53 -2.13 2.45 -14.26
C GLU A 53 -2.92 1.48 -15.15
N GLN A 54 -2.31 0.37 -15.60
CA GLN A 54 -2.97 -0.64 -16.42
C GLN A 54 -4.11 -1.38 -15.71
N ILE A 55 -3.96 -1.60 -14.40
CA ILE A 55 -5.02 -2.24 -13.61
C ILE A 55 -6.12 -1.25 -13.29
N ALA A 56 -5.76 -0.01 -12.92
CA ALA A 56 -6.73 1.05 -12.65
C ALA A 56 -7.59 1.40 -13.88
N SER A 57 -7.04 1.29 -15.10
CA SER A 57 -7.77 1.50 -16.35
C SER A 57 -8.75 0.36 -16.70
N GLY A 58 -8.69 -0.77 -15.98
CA GLY A 58 -9.51 -1.94 -16.25
C GLY A 58 -9.16 -2.67 -17.55
N GLU A 59 -7.96 -2.44 -18.10
CA GLU A 59 -7.46 -3.15 -19.28
C GLU A 59 -7.10 -4.61 -18.97
N SER A 60 -6.96 -4.95 -17.67
CA SER A 60 -6.72 -6.30 -17.19
C SER A 60 -8.01 -6.98 -16.70
N SER A 61 -8.06 -8.32 -16.76
CA SER A 61 -9.16 -9.13 -16.22
C SER A 61 -9.10 -9.31 -14.70
N ASP A 62 -8.54 -8.34 -14.00
CA ASP A 62 -8.30 -8.39 -12.55
C ASP A 62 -9.59 -8.12 -11.76
N SER A 63 -9.54 -8.40 -10.45
CA SER A 63 -10.70 -8.20 -9.59
C SER A 63 -11.08 -6.72 -9.45
N GLU A 64 -12.38 -6.43 -9.36
CA GLU A 64 -12.89 -5.06 -9.17
C GLU A 64 -12.27 -4.38 -7.93
N GLN A 65 -12.00 -5.16 -6.88
CA GLN A 65 -11.36 -4.70 -5.65
C GLN A 65 -9.90 -4.27 -5.87
N LEU A 66 -9.17 -4.97 -6.73
CA LEU A 66 -7.80 -4.59 -7.10
C LEU A 66 -7.79 -3.34 -7.99
N CYS A 67 -8.72 -3.25 -8.95
CA CYS A 67 -8.89 -2.07 -9.79
C CYS A 67 -9.17 -0.81 -8.94
N GLN A 68 -10.10 -0.90 -8.00
CA GLN A 68 -10.42 0.20 -7.08
C GLN A 68 -9.23 0.57 -6.20
N ALA A 69 -8.49 -0.41 -5.68
CA ALA A 69 -7.27 -0.15 -4.90
C ALA A 69 -6.20 0.58 -5.73
N CYS A 70 -5.99 0.17 -6.99
CA CYS A 70 -5.04 0.83 -7.88
C CYS A 70 -5.47 2.28 -8.20
N GLN A 71 -6.76 2.53 -8.39
CA GLN A 71 -7.30 3.88 -8.57
C GLN A 71 -7.02 4.77 -7.35
N THR A 72 -7.32 4.28 -6.14
CA THR A 72 -7.00 5.00 -4.90
C THR A 72 -5.51 5.33 -4.83
N ILE A 73 -4.61 4.37 -5.11
CA ILE A 73 -3.16 4.65 -5.10
C ILE A 73 -2.78 5.77 -6.07
N LEU A 74 -3.33 5.77 -7.29
CA LEU A 74 -3.05 6.81 -8.28
C LEU A 74 -3.57 8.18 -7.87
N GLU A 75 -4.73 8.26 -7.22
CA GLU A 75 -5.27 9.52 -6.69
C GLU A 75 -4.30 10.16 -5.70
N TYR A 76 -3.71 9.36 -4.81
CA TYR A 76 -2.73 9.85 -3.84
C TYR A 76 -1.37 10.15 -4.44
N VAL A 77 -0.85 9.31 -5.34
CA VAL A 77 0.51 9.46 -5.89
C VAL A 77 0.57 10.57 -6.95
N ASN A 78 -0.54 10.85 -7.64
CA ASN A 78 -0.58 11.92 -8.65
C ASN A 78 -1.02 13.28 -8.10
N ASP A 79 -1.43 13.38 -6.82
CA ASP A 79 -1.68 14.68 -6.20
C ASP A 79 -0.35 15.46 -6.14
N PRO A 80 -0.27 16.66 -6.76
CA PRO A 80 0.96 17.45 -6.81
C PRO A 80 1.46 17.93 -5.44
N ASN A 81 0.64 17.83 -4.40
CA ASN A 81 0.99 18.17 -3.01
C ASN A 81 1.27 16.93 -2.15
N SER A 82 1.22 15.73 -2.73
CA SER A 82 1.42 14.49 -2.01
C SER A 82 2.91 14.15 -1.88
N GLU A 83 3.28 13.67 -0.69
CA GLU A 83 4.60 13.07 -0.43
C GLU A 83 4.61 11.55 -0.69
N GLU A 84 3.50 11.00 -1.21
CA GLU A 84 3.32 9.56 -1.44
C GLU A 84 3.91 9.13 -2.79
N GLY A 85 4.45 7.92 -2.82
CA GLY A 85 5.11 7.37 -4.01
C GLY A 85 4.82 5.89 -4.20
N PHE A 86 5.26 5.37 -5.35
CA PHE A 86 5.16 3.94 -5.64
C PHE A 86 6.12 3.13 -4.77
N LEU A 87 5.60 2.12 -4.08
CA LEU A 87 6.37 1.32 -3.14
C LEU A 87 7.07 0.15 -3.82
N ALA A 88 8.26 -0.19 -3.31
CA ALA A 88 8.87 -1.48 -3.57
C ALA A 88 8.11 -2.55 -2.77
N LEU A 89 7.73 -3.65 -3.42
CA LEU A 89 6.98 -4.71 -2.73
C LEU A 89 7.87 -5.44 -1.71
N PRO A 90 7.48 -5.53 -0.43
CA PRO A 90 8.19 -6.36 0.51
C PRO A 90 8.03 -7.86 0.16
N PRO A 91 9.06 -8.69 0.39
CA PRO A 91 8.94 -10.13 0.18
C PRO A 91 7.98 -10.73 1.21
N LEU A 92 7.12 -11.66 0.79
CA LEU A 92 6.31 -12.45 1.72
C LEU A 92 7.23 -13.27 2.63
N PRO A 93 7.06 -13.28 3.96
CA PRO A 93 7.87 -14.11 4.86
C PRO A 93 7.82 -15.61 4.49
N GLU A 94 8.97 -16.30 4.59
CA GLU A 94 9.10 -17.71 4.16
C GLU A 94 8.11 -18.70 4.83
N HIS A 95 7.67 -18.39 6.06
CA HIS A 95 6.70 -19.20 6.78
C HIS A 95 5.27 -19.05 6.21
N LEU A 96 4.96 -17.91 5.60
CA LEU A 96 3.69 -17.64 4.92
C LEU A 96 3.72 -18.10 3.46
N GLN A 97 4.89 -18.13 2.81
CA GLN A 97 5.03 -18.64 1.44
C GLN A 97 4.67 -20.13 1.29
N ARG A 98 4.79 -20.91 2.37
CA ARG A 98 4.49 -22.35 2.39
C ARG A 98 3.05 -22.68 2.79
N GLY A 99 2.36 -21.74 3.42
CA GLY A 99 0.92 -21.84 3.59
C GLY A 99 0.29 -21.39 2.29
N ASN A 100 -0.51 -22.21 1.63
CA ASN A 100 -1.33 -21.76 0.50
C ASN A 100 -2.42 -20.81 1.03
N LEU A 101 -2.01 -19.58 1.37
CA LEU A 101 -2.87 -18.55 1.93
C LEU A 101 -3.73 -17.96 0.82
N SER A 102 -4.99 -17.67 1.15
CA SER A 102 -5.86 -16.93 0.22
C SER A 102 -5.47 -15.46 0.16
N GLU A 103 -5.88 -14.78 -0.91
CA GLU A 103 -5.67 -13.33 -1.06
C GLU A 103 -6.24 -12.55 0.14
N GLU A 104 -7.41 -12.91 0.67
CA GLU A 104 -8.00 -12.27 1.86
C GLU A 104 -7.16 -12.45 3.15
N GLN A 105 -6.49 -13.59 3.31
CA GLN A 105 -5.58 -13.82 4.42
C GLN A 105 -4.30 -12.99 4.28
N LEU A 106 -3.77 -12.90 3.05
CA LEU A 106 -2.62 -12.07 2.73
C LEU A 106 -2.93 -10.58 2.90
N TYR A 107 -4.14 -10.15 2.52
CA TYR A 107 -4.64 -8.79 2.75
C TYR A 107 -4.69 -8.46 4.25
N THR A 108 -5.27 -9.38 5.04
CA THR A 108 -5.33 -9.21 6.50
C THR A 108 -3.94 -9.08 7.11
N TYR A 109 -2.98 -9.89 6.64
CA TYR A 109 -1.59 -9.81 7.06
C TYR A 109 -0.93 -8.47 6.68
N ALA A 110 -1.03 -8.05 5.41
CA ALA A 110 -0.47 -6.79 4.94
C ALA A 110 -1.00 -5.58 5.73
N ASN A 111 -2.29 -5.61 6.06
CA ASN A 111 -2.95 -4.54 6.80
C ASN A 111 -2.53 -4.50 8.29
N GLN A 112 -2.27 -5.66 8.90
CA GLN A 112 -1.83 -5.77 10.30
C GLN A 112 -0.36 -5.37 10.50
N ASP A 113 0.51 -5.78 9.58
CA ASP A 113 1.96 -5.55 9.67
C ASP A 113 2.34 -4.10 9.35
N GLY A 114 1.38 -3.32 8.86
CA GLY A 114 1.59 -1.92 8.57
C GLY A 114 2.42 -1.72 7.31
N LEU A 115 2.34 -2.67 6.37
CA LEU A 115 3.06 -2.64 5.10
C LEU A 115 2.39 -1.63 4.17
N TYR A 116 2.57 -0.37 4.53
CA TYR A 116 2.21 0.82 3.79
C TYR A 116 3.25 1.84 4.25
N GLY A 117 4.06 2.36 3.34
CA GLY A 117 5.29 2.99 3.79
C GLY A 117 5.91 3.88 2.77
N VAL A 118 5.24 5.02 2.55
CA VAL A 118 5.82 6.33 2.22
C VAL A 118 7.31 6.23 1.89
N LEU A 119 7.64 6.13 0.60
CA LEU A 119 8.95 6.61 0.17
C LEU A 119 8.93 8.13 0.40
N ARG A 120 9.25 8.55 1.63
CA ARG A 120 9.60 9.95 1.85
C ARG A 120 10.80 10.19 0.96
N VAL A 121 10.59 10.98 -0.08
CA VAL A 121 11.69 11.54 -0.85
C VAL A 121 12.45 12.44 0.13
N CYS A 122 13.56 11.95 0.67
CA CYS A 122 14.52 12.76 1.41
C CYS A 122 15.29 13.68 0.46
#